data_AF-A0A2E8E264-F1
#
_entry.id   AF-A0A2E8E264-F1
#
_cell.length_a   1.000
_cell.length_b   1.000
_cell.length_c   1.000
_cell.angle_alpha   90.00
_cell.angle_beta   90.00
_cell.angle_gamma   90.00
#
_symmetry.space_group_name_H-M   'P 1'
#
loop_
_entity.id
_entity.type
_entity.pdbx_description
1 polymer ?
#
loop_
_entity_poly.entity_id
_entity_poly.type
_entity_poly.pdbx_seq_one_letter_code
_entity_poly.pdbx_strand_id
1 'polypeptide(L)' 'MGFCEHCEGQRFDRAQVLRQLRQTRARLRDEAIACTADEALMLAIKSVRALDIPHLEPIDDLMEEMTEDQVVH' A
#
# COMPACT_ATOMS: atom_id res chain seq x y z
N MET A 1 -15.61 0.55 -9.61
CA MET A 1 -14.25 0.81 -10.15
C MET A 1 -13.43 -0.44 -9.87
N GLY A 2 -13.15 -1.29 -10.86
CA GLY A 2 -12.60 -2.63 -10.61
C GLY A 2 -11.07 -2.71 -10.66
N PHE A 3 -10.47 -3.27 -9.62
CA PHE A 3 -9.11 -3.83 -9.53
C PHE A 3 -9.19 -4.99 -8.51
N CYS A 4 -8.37 -6.04 -8.51
CA CYS A 4 -8.19 -7.16 -9.46
C CYS A 4 -7.84 -8.37 -8.56
N GLU A 5 -8.32 -9.59 -8.86
CA GLU A 5 -8.17 -10.79 -8.01
C GLU A 5 -6.73 -11.25 -7.76
N HIS A 6 -5.78 -10.73 -8.52
CA HIS A 6 -4.36 -11.02 -8.37
C HIS A 6 -3.67 -9.67 -8.25
N CYS A 7 -3.04 -9.36 -7.14
CA CYS A 7 -2.48 -8.02 -6.88
C CYS A 7 -1.24 -7.64 -7.73
N GLU A 8 -1.19 -8.01 -9.02
CA GLU A 8 -0.47 -7.29 -10.09
C GLU A 8 -1.19 -5.98 -10.51
N GLY A 9 -1.95 -5.37 -9.59
CA GLY A 9 -2.81 -4.21 -9.83
C GLY A 9 -3.10 -3.38 -8.58
N GLN A 10 -2.18 -3.36 -7.61
CA GLN A 10 -2.34 -2.60 -6.36
C GLN A 10 -2.41 -1.10 -6.63
N ARG A 11 -3.46 -0.46 -6.10
CA ARG A 11 -3.60 1.00 -6.10
C ARG A 11 -3.09 1.55 -4.78
N PHE A 12 -1.89 2.10 -4.78
CA PHE A 12 -1.43 2.92 -3.68
C PHE A 12 -1.99 4.34 -3.81
N ASP A 13 -2.32 4.97 -2.68
CA ASP A 13 -2.49 6.42 -2.66
C ASP A 13 -1.14 7.05 -3.05
N ARG A 14 -1.13 7.78 -4.17
CA ARG A 14 0.04 8.52 -4.65
C ARG A 14 0.63 9.42 -3.56
N ALA A 15 -0.21 10.06 -2.74
CA ALA A 15 0.26 10.92 -1.67
C ALA A 15 0.96 10.11 -0.56
N GLN A 16 0.48 8.91 -0.24
CA GLN A 16 1.12 7.99 0.71
C GLN A 16 2.51 7.55 0.21
N VAL A 17 2.63 7.12 -1.06
CA VAL A 17 3.91 6.75 -1.67
C VAL A 17 4.90 7.91 -1.65
N LEU A 18 4.45 9.11 -2.03
CA LEU A 18 5.31 10.30 -2.05
C LEU A 18 5.76 10.73 -0.64
N ARG A 19 4.89 10.61 0.37
CA ARG A 19 5.27 10.85 1.77
C ARG A 19 6.35 9.87 2.22
N GLN A 20 6.16 8.58 1.95
CA GLN A 20 7.10 7.53 2.31
C GLN A 20 8.47 7.73 1.65
N LEU A 21 8.50 8.01 0.33
CA LEU A 21 9.75 8.24 -0.39
C LEU A 21 10.48 9.51 0.09
N ARG A 22 9.75 10.56 0.47
CA ARG A 22 10.36 11.78 1.06
C ARG A 22 10.99 11.49 2.42
N GLN A 23 10.34 10.70 3.27
CA GLN A 23 10.92 10.27 4.55
C GLN A 23 12.14 9.37 4.35
N THR A 24 12.10 8.42 3.41
CA THR A 24 13.27 7.62 3.06
C THR A 24 14.44 8.47 2.56
N ARG A 25 14.16 9.47 1.73
CA ARG A 25 15.18 10.43 1.29
C ARG A 25 15.75 11.25 2.44
N ALA A 26 14.92 11.65 3.42
CA ALA A 26 15.41 12.38 4.60
C ALA A 26 16.38 11.52 5.41
N ARG A 27 16.01 10.26 5.71
CA ARG A 27 16.91 9.30 6.40
C ARG A 27 18.25 9.12 5.70
N LEU A 28 18.24 8.94 4.37
CA LEU A 28 19.46 8.82 3.57
C LEU A 28 20.36 10.07 3.65
N ARG A 29 19.80 11.25 3.87
CA ARG A 29 20.55 12.51 3.96
C ARG A 29 21.01 12.82 5.39
N ASP A 30 20.16 12.55 6.38
CA ASP A 30 20.38 12.94 7.77
C ASP A 30 21.34 11.99 8.50
N GLU A 31 21.34 10.70 8.15
CA GLU A 31 22.18 9.69 8.81
C GLU A 31 23.64 9.70 8.29
N ALA A 32 23.98 10.57 7.33
CA ALA A 32 25.29 10.62 6.67
C ALA A 32 25.80 9.24 6.21
N ILE A 33 24.88 8.33 5.91
CA ILE A 33 25.20 6.98 5.47
C ILE A 33 25.79 7.11 4.07
N ALA A 34 27.09 6.88 3.97
CA ALA A 34 27.72 6.61 2.69
C ALA A 34 27.08 5.33 2.14
N CYS A 35 26.19 5.50 1.18
CA CYS A 35 25.54 4.41 0.47
C CYS A 35 25.73 4.59 -1.03
N THR A 36 25.87 3.47 -1.71
CA THR A 36 25.84 3.41 -3.17
C THR A 36 24.43 3.73 -3.67
N ALA A 37 24.33 4.07 -4.95
CA ALA A 37 23.03 4.27 -5.60
C ALA A 37 22.12 3.02 -5.49
N ASP A 38 22.71 1.82 -5.55
CA ASP A 38 21.97 0.57 -5.46
C ASP A 38 21.37 0.34 -4.07
N GLU A 39 22.14 0.59 -3.01
CA GLU A 39 21.68 0.50 -1.62
C GLU A 39 20.56 1.52 -1.34
N ALA A 40 20.68 2.74 -1.86
CA ALA A 40 19.64 3.76 -1.73
C ALA A 40 18.34 3.35 -2.44
N LEU A 41 18.44 2.77 -3.65
CA LEU A 41 17.29 2.25 -4.40
C LEU A 41 16.66 1.04 -3.69
N MET A 42 17.46 0.12 -3.17
CA MET A 42 16.98 -1.02 -2.40
C MET A 42 16.19 -0.57 -1.16
N LEU A 43 16.69 0.43 -0.44
CA LEU A 43 15.99 1.00 0.71
C LEU A 43 14.68 1.68 0.32
N ALA A 44 14.64 2.40 -0.79
CA ALA A 44 13.43 3.02 -1.32
C ALA A 44 12.37 1.98 -1.68
N ILE A 45 12.75 0.92 -2.39
CA ILE A 45 11.86 -0.19 -2.76
C ILE A 45 11.32 -0.87 -1.50
N LYS A 46 12.19 -1.20 -0.54
CA LYS A 46 11.78 -1.81 0.74
C LYS A 46 10.79 -0.92 1.51
N SER A 47 11.02 0.38 1.51
CA SER A 47 10.16 1.35 2.20
C SER A 47 8.77 1.45 1.57
N VAL A 48 8.65 1.36 0.25
CA VAL A 48 7.34 1.36 -0.44
C VAL A 48 6.62 0.03 -0.24
N ARG A 49 7.34 -1.11 -0.31
CA ARG A 49 6.77 -2.44 -0.04
C ARG A 49 6.24 -2.62 1.39
N ALA A 50 6.77 -1.85 2.33
CA ALA A 50 6.33 -1.85 3.72
C ALA A 50 5.07 -1.01 3.97
N LEU A 51 4.56 -0.30 2.96
CA LEU A 51 3.27 0.37 3.08
C LEU A 51 2.17 -0.68 3.09
N ASP A 52 1.29 -0.59 4.08
CA ASP A 52 0.04 -1.37 4.08
C ASP A 52 -0.74 -1.06 2.81
N ILE A 53 -1.04 -2.11 2.05
CA ILE A 53 -1.86 -2.03 0.84
C ILE A 53 -3.31 -2.21 1.29
N PRO A 54 -4.16 -1.17 1.17
CA PRO A 54 -5.57 -1.34 1.44
C PRO A 54 -6.14 -2.24 0.34
N HIS A 55 -6.52 -3.46 0.70
CA HIS A 55 -7.45 -4.23 -0.13
C HIS A 55 -8.80 -3.50 -0.03
N LEU A 56 -9.26 -2.93 -1.14
CA LEU A 56 -10.65 -2.52 -1.25
C LEU A 56 -11.45 -3.83 -1.32
N GLU A 57 -12.11 -4.20 -0.23
CA GLU A 57 -13.05 -5.32 -0.25
C GLU A 57 -14.07 -5.08 -1.39
N PRO A 58 -14.33 -6.11 -2.22
CA PRO A 58 -15.38 -6.04 -3.22
C PRO A 58 -16.70 -5.68 -2.51
N ILE A 59 -17.41 -4.69 -3.04
CA ILE A 59 -18.75 -4.29 -2.55
C ILE A 59 -19.72 -5.50 -2.52
N ASP A 60 -19.44 -6.53 -3.33
CA ASP A 60 -20.22 -7.75 -3.41
C ASP A 60 -20.13 -8.60 -2.12
N ASP A 61 -18.97 -8.66 -1.43
CA ASP A 61 -18.82 -9.39 -0.16
C ASP A 61 -19.59 -8.69 0.98
N LEU A 62 -19.70 -7.35 0.93
CA LEU A 62 -20.49 -6.56 1.88
C LEU A 62 -22.01 -6.77 1.68
N MET A 63 -22.44 -7.14 0.48
CA MET A 63 -23.85 -7.41 0.19
C MET A 63 -24.27 -8.82 0.63
N GLU A 64 -23.36 -9.80 0.61
CA GLU A 64 -23.64 -11.15 1.12
C GLU A 64 -23.86 -11.15 2.64
N GLU A 65 -23.05 -10.41 3.42
CA GLU A 65 -23.22 -10.28 4.89
C GLU A 65 -24.54 -9.60 5.30
N MET A 66 -25.10 -8.70 4.47
CA MET A 66 -26.40 -8.06 4.76
C MET A 66 -27.62 -8.93 4.43
N THR A 67 -27.44 -10.08 3.77
CA THR A 67 -28.55 -10.98 3.44
C THR A 67 -28.82 -12.05 4.49
N GLU A 68 -27.88 -12.29 5.41
CA GLU A 68 -28.05 -13.31 6.45
C GLU A 68 -28.85 -12.82 7.68
N ASP A 69 -29.08 -11.51 7.82
CA ASP A 69 -29.72 -10.92 9.02
C ASP A 69 -31.17 -10.44 8.81
N GLN A 70 -31.83 -10.87 7.72
CA GLN A 70 -33.29 -10.69 7.52
C GLN A 70 -34.05 -12.02 7.53
N VAL A 71 -33.92 -12.79 8.61
CA VAL A 71 -34.95 -13.77 8.95
C VAL A 71 -36.05 -13.03 9.72
N VAL A 72 -37.05 -12.55 8.96
CA VAL A 72 -38.32 -12.07 9.52
C VAL A 72 -39.03 -13.26 10.19
N HIS A 73 -39.10 -13.26 11.51
CA HIS A 73 -40.01 -14.09 12.31
C HIS A 73 -41.32 -13.34 12.57
#